data_AF-A0A498PU04-F1
#
_entry.id   AF-A0A498PU04-F1
#
_cell.length_a   1.000
_cell.length_b   1.000
_cell.length_c   1.000
_cell.angle_alpha   90.00
_cell.angle_beta   90.00
_cell.angle_gamma   90.00
#
_symmetry.space_group_name_H-M   'P 1'
#
loop_
_entity.id
_entity.type
_entity.pdbx_description
1 polymer ?
#
loop_
_entity_poly.entity_id
_entity_poly.type
_entity_poly.pdbx_seq_one_letter_code
_entity_poly.pdbx_strand_id
1 'polypeptide(L)'
;MAPADLLAHTLRELVARTGVDPARIDDVIAGAVTQVGDQAVNIARNASLGAGFPESVPGVTIDRQCGSSQQAIGFAAQGVQSGAYDLAVAGSVESMSRVPMGGSVLHGSNPLGDAMTRRYPQGLVPQGISAELIAARWGFSRTELDEFSGDQPREGGSGHQGRALRQRADPDRRARVRREPQAKNLGLRPLARIHTATVVGSDPLYMPTGAIPATDKVLRRAGLTLADIDLFDVNEAFAPVVLAWAHDTGADLTKANVNGGASRSATHWGPVARAS
;
A
#
# COMPACT_ATOMS: atom_id res chain seq x y z
N MET A 1 -5.96 -18.31 -12.48
CA MET A 1 -6.86 -17.15 -12.58
C MET A 1 -6.04 -15.96 -13.08
N ALA A 2 -6.54 -15.18 -14.04
CA ALA A 2 -5.85 -13.97 -14.47
C ALA A 2 -5.89 -12.90 -13.35
N PRO A 3 -4.93 -11.97 -13.25
CA PRO A 3 -4.94 -10.93 -12.22
C PRO A 3 -6.18 -10.02 -12.31
N ALA A 4 -6.70 -9.74 -13.51
CA ALA A 4 -7.97 -9.02 -13.66
C ALA A 4 -9.15 -9.79 -13.01
N ASP A 5 -9.19 -11.12 -13.15
CA ASP A 5 -10.23 -11.96 -12.54
C ASP A 5 -10.07 -12.05 -11.01
N LEU A 6 -8.83 -12.04 -10.51
CA LEU A 6 -8.56 -12.00 -9.06
C LEU A 6 -9.15 -10.72 -8.45
N LEU A 7 -8.87 -9.56 -9.07
CA LEU A 7 -9.44 -8.30 -8.62
C LEU A 7 -10.97 -8.25 -8.81
N ALA A 8 -11.49 -8.76 -9.94
CA ALA A 8 -12.93 -8.82 -10.19
C ALA A 8 -13.66 -9.68 -9.14
N HIS A 9 -13.06 -10.78 -8.71
CA HIS A 9 -13.60 -11.61 -7.63
C HIS A 9 -13.69 -10.82 -6.32
N THR A 10 -12.63 -10.09 -5.95
CA THR A 10 -12.65 -9.23 -4.76
C THR A 10 -13.71 -8.13 -4.85
N LEU A 11 -13.89 -7.51 -6.04
CA LEU A 11 -14.90 -6.48 -6.25
C LEU A 11 -16.33 -7.02 -6.13
N ARG A 12 -16.61 -8.21 -6.67
CA ARG A 12 -17.90 -8.90 -6.49
C ARG A 12 -18.17 -9.20 -5.02
N GLU A 13 -17.17 -9.69 -4.30
CA GLU A 13 -17.30 -10.01 -2.88
C GLU A 13 -17.52 -8.75 -2.03
N LEU A 14 -16.86 -7.64 -2.38
CA LEU A 14 -17.09 -6.35 -1.74
C LEU A 14 -18.55 -5.92 -1.88
N VAL A 15 -19.10 -5.98 -3.10
CA VAL A 15 -20.51 -5.65 -3.37
C VAL A 15 -21.44 -6.58 -2.63
N ALA A 16 -21.22 -7.89 -2.71
CA ALA A 16 -22.04 -8.89 -2.03
C ALA A 16 -22.08 -8.70 -0.50
N ARG A 17 -20.93 -8.40 0.13
CA ARG A 17 -20.85 -8.19 1.59
C ARG A 17 -21.42 -6.86 2.06
N THR A 18 -21.32 -5.83 1.23
CA THR A 18 -21.75 -4.47 1.61
C THR A 18 -23.18 -4.17 1.21
N GLY A 19 -23.73 -4.89 0.22
CA GLY A 19 -25.02 -4.62 -0.39
C GLY A 19 -25.04 -3.30 -1.19
N VAL A 20 -23.87 -2.73 -1.50
CA VAL A 20 -23.80 -1.46 -2.23
C VAL A 20 -24.23 -1.67 -3.67
N ASP A 21 -25.06 -0.77 -4.19
CA ASP A 21 -25.36 -0.74 -5.62
C ASP A 21 -24.10 -0.29 -6.39
N PRO A 22 -23.54 -1.12 -7.28
CA PRO A 22 -22.37 -0.75 -8.07
C PRO A 22 -22.57 0.51 -8.91
N ALA A 23 -23.80 0.85 -9.30
CA ALA A 23 -24.10 2.07 -10.05
C ALA A 23 -23.84 3.36 -9.25
N ARG A 24 -23.66 3.26 -7.94
CA ARG A 24 -23.34 4.39 -7.05
C ARG A 24 -21.85 4.59 -6.85
N ILE A 25 -20.99 3.75 -7.44
CA ILE A 25 -19.55 3.87 -7.34
C ILE A 25 -19.07 4.87 -8.38
N ASP A 26 -18.45 5.96 -7.94
CA ASP A 26 -17.95 7.03 -8.81
C ASP A 26 -16.59 6.70 -9.43
N ASP A 27 -15.79 5.82 -8.79
CA ASP A 27 -14.49 5.40 -9.31
C ASP A 27 -14.00 4.09 -8.66
N VAL A 28 -13.22 3.32 -9.43
CA VAL A 28 -12.45 2.14 -8.97
C VAL A 28 -10.97 2.43 -9.15
N ILE A 29 -10.26 2.68 -8.05
CA ILE A 29 -8.84 2.99 -8.05
C ILE A 29 -8.07 1.75 -7.61
N ALA A 30 -7.25 1.18 -8.50
CA ALA A 30 -6.48 -0.03 -8.19
C ALA A 30 -4.97 0.17 -8.35
N GLY A 31 -4.20 -0.27 -7.36
CA GLY A 31 -2.75 -0.37 -7.46
C GLY A 31 -2.30 -1.59 -8.26
N ALA A 32 -1.38 -1.42 -9.21
CA ALA A 32 -0.60 -2.48 -9.83
C ALA A 32 0.75 -1.91 -10.27
N VAL A 33 1.83 -2.56 -9.86
CA VAL A 33 3.20 -2.11 -10.12
C VAL A 33 3.63 -2.53 -11.51
N THR A 34 3.57 -3.82 -11.81
CA THR A 34 4.09 -4.33 -13.08
C THR A 34 3.00 -4.28 -14.16
N GLN A 35 2.73 -3.09 -14.70
CA GLN A 35 1.65 -2.86 -15.68
C GLN A 35 2.02 -3.30 -17.11
N VAL A 36 2.27 -4.60 -17.28
CA VAL A 36 2.58 -5.25 -18.57
C VAL A 36 1.81 -6.57 -18.69
N GLY A 37 1.60 -7.05 -19.92
CA GLY A 37 0.92 -8.32 -20.17
C GLY A 37 -0.45 -8.39 -19.51
N ASP A 38 -0.69 -9.43 -18.71
CA ASP A 38 -1.97 -9.67 -18.02
C ASP A 38 -2.37 -8.56 -17.02
N GLN A 39 -1.44 -7.67 -16.65
CA GLN A 39 -1.67 -6.54 -15.75
C GLN A 39 -1.63 -5.18 -16.46
N ALA A 40 -1.45 -5.18 -17.79
CA ALA A 40 -1.47 -3.98 -18.60
C ALA A 40 -2.91 -3.47 -18.81
N VAL A 41 -3.02 -2.36 -19.54
CA VAL A 41 -4.29 -1.82 -20.07
C VAL A 41 -5.34 -1.69 -18.95
N ASN A 42 -5.11 -0.76 -18.02
CA ASN A 42 -6.03 -0.39 -16.94
C ASN A 42 -6.75 -1.58 -16.26
N ILE A 43 -6.01 -2.36 -15.48
CA ILE A 43 -6.54 -3.51 -14.75
C ILE A 43 -7.71 -3.16 -13.81
N ALA A 44 -7.78 -1.93 -13.30
CA ALA A 44 -8.91 -1.48 -12.47
C ALA A 44 -10.21 -1.51 -13.28
N ARG A 45 -10.17 -0.95 -14.49
CA ARG A 45 -11.31 -0.93 -15.41
C ARG A 45 -11.68 -2.34 -15.87
N ASN A 46 -10.71 -3.15 -16.28
CA ASN A 46 -10.97 -4.52 -16.73
C ASN A 46 -11.63 -5.35 -15.62
N ALA A 47 -11.12 -5.24 -14.39
CA ALA A 47 -11.68 -5.94 -13.24
C ALA A 47 -13.08 -5.45 -12.87
N SER A 48 -13.35 -4.14 -12.93
CA SER A 48 -14.68 -3.59 -12.65
C SER A 48 -15.74 -4.11 -13.64
N LEU A 49 -15.43 -4.11 -14.94
CA LEU A 49 -16.30 -4.68 -15.97
C LEU A 49 -16.44 -6.20 -15.79
N GLY A 50 -15.34 -6.90 -15.54
CA GLY A 50 -15.35 -8.34 -15.24
C GLY A 50 -16.14 -8.69 -13.98
N ALA A 51 -16.24 -7.78 -13.01
CA ALA A 51 -17.06 -7.91 -11.82
C ALA A 51 -18.56 -7.67 -12.07
N GLY A 52 -18.94 -7.17 -13.26
CA GLY A 52 -20.31 -6.83 -13.61
C GLY A 52 -20.73 -5.44 -13.17
N PHE A 53 -19.79 -4.53 -12.87
CA PHE A 53 -20.13 -3.14 -12.57
C PHE A 53 -20.65 -2.45 -13.86
N PRO A 54 -21.57 -1.49 -13.75
CA PRO A 54 -22.06 -0.73 -14.90
C PRO A 54 -20.93 -0.07 -15.69
N GLU A 55 -21.12 0.06 -17.00
CA GLU A 55 -20.16 0.71 -17.89
C GLU A 55 -19.88 2.17 -17.50
N SER A 56 -20.81 2.82 -16.81
CA SER A 56 -20.67 4.18 -16.29
C SER A 56 -19.65 4.32 -15.16
N VAL A 57 -19.27 3.24 -14.47
CA VAL A 57 -18.31 3.29 -13.35
C VAL A 57 -16.88 3.31 -13.90
N PRO A 58 -16.12 4.42 -13.82
CA PRO A 58 -14.77 4.45 -14.34
C PRO A 58 -13.82 3.61 -13.47
N GLY A 59 -12.60 3.41 -13.97
CA GLY A 59 -11.53 2.84 -13.16
C GLY A 59 -10.18 3.36 -13.61
N VAL A 60 -9.23 3.40 -12.68
CA VAL A 60 -7.86 3.85 -12.91
C VAL A 60 -6.86 2.94 -12.22
N THR A 61 -5.84 2.52 -12.96
CA THR A 61 -4.69 1.81 -12.40
C THR A 61 -3.58 2.78 -12.06
N ILE A 62 -2.99 2.64 -10.88
CA ILE A 62 -1.91 3.50 -10.39
C ILE A 62 -0.70 2.69 -9.95
N ASP A 63 0.46 3.32 -10.01
CA ASP A 63 1.72 2.77 -9.55
C ASP A 63 2.41 3.73 -8.57
N ARG A 64 2.63 3.24 -7.34
CA ARG A 64 3.52 3.80 -6.33
C ARG A 64 4.38 2.68 -5.72
N GLN A 65 4.87 1.76 -6.53
CA GLN A 65 5.63 0.60 -6.08
C GLN A 65 4.88 -0.13 -4.95
N CYS A 66 5.57 -0.57 -3.90
CA CYS A 66 4.98 -1.24 -2.74
C CYS A 66 3.87 -0.43 -2.03
N GLY A 67 3.82 0.90 -2.23
CA GLY A 67 2.81 1.78 -1.65
C GLY A 67 1.53 1.94 -2.50
N SER A 68 1.38 1.20 -3.60
CA SER A 68 0.27 1.39 -4.56
C SER A 68 -1.11 1.18 -3.93
N SER A 69 -1.29 0.18 -3.08
CA SER A 69 -2.56 -0.09 -2.39
C SER A 69 -2.95 1.04 -1.42
N GLN A 70 -1.99 1.51 -0.61
CA GLN A 70 -2.17 2.64 0.28
C GLN A 70 -2.41 3.94 -0.50
N GLN A 71 -1.78 4.10 -1.66
CA GLN A 71 -2.01 5.26 -2.52
C GLN A 71 -3.41 5.24 -3.14
N ALA A 72 -3.93 4.07 -3.52
CA ALA A 72 -5.30 3.95 -4.03
C ALA A 72 -6.30 4.41 -2.96
N ILE A 73 -6.08 3.99 -1.71
CA ILE A 73 -6.85 4.44 -0.56
C ILE A 73 -6.73 5.96 -0.37
N GLY A 74 -5.52 6.51 -0.48
CA GLY A 74 -5.27 7.94 -0.37
C GLY A 74 -6.01 8.76 -1.43
N PHE A 75 -5.99 8.33 -2.69
CA PHE A 75 -6.69 9.02 -3.78
C PHE A 75 -8.21 8.95 -3.63
N ALA A 76 -8.76 7.78 -3.29
CA ALA A 76 -10.19 7.65 -3.00
C ALA A 76 -10.62 8.58 -1.86
N ALA A 77 -9.87 8.60 -0.75
CA ALA A 77 -10.16 9.47 0.38
C ALA A 77 -10.06 10.96 0.02
N GLN A 78 -9.10 11.34 -0.83
CA GLN A 78 -8.94 12.71 -1.32
C GLN A 78 -10.07 13.12 -2.26
N GLY A 79 -10.51 12.23 -3.15
CA GLY A 79 -11.64 12.50 -4.04
C GLY A 79 -12.97 12.64 -3.30
N VAL A 80 -13.18 11.84 -2.24
CA VAL A 80 -14.31 12.05 -1.32
C VAL A 80 -14.19 13.39 -0.58
N GLN A 81 -13.00 13.71 -0.07
CA GLN A 81 -12.75 14.98 0.64
C GLN A 81 -12.94 16.23 -0.23
N SER A 82 -12.58 16.15 -1.51
CA SER A 82 -12.76 17.25 -2.46
C SER A 82 -14.21 17.38 -2.94
N GLY A 83 -15.05 16.37 -2.69
CA GLY A 83 -16.41 16.27 -3.22
C GLY A 83 -16.45 15.85 -4.69
N ALA A 84 -15.35 15.30 -5.22
CA ALA A 84 -15.32 14.70 -6.55
C ALA A 84 -16.02 13.33 -6.57
N TYR A 85 -16.01 12.62 -5.44
CA TYR A 85 -16.67 11.32 -5.25
C TYR A 85 -17.59 11.36 -4.04
N ASP A 86 -18.75 10.73 -4.17
CA ASP A 86 -19.63 10.37 -3.07
C ASP A 86 -19.29 8.97 -2.54
N LEU A 87 -18.86 8.06 -3.43
CA LEU A 87 -18.41 6.71 -3.11
C LEU A 87 -17.34 6.25 -4.11
N ALA A 88 -16.17 5.84 -3.61
CA ALA A 88 -15.12 5.23 -4.43
C ALA A 88 -14.65 3.90 -3.83
N VAL A 89 -14.20 2.99 -4.70
CA VAL A 89 -13.57 1.74 -4.31
C VAL A 89 -12.06 1.83 -4.51
N ALA A 90 -11.30 1.47 -3.49
CA ALA A 90 -9.84 1.35 -3.58
C ALA A 90 -9.40 -0.09 -3.37
N GLY A 91 -8.42 -0.53 -4.15
CA GLY A 91 -7.82 -1.87 -4.04
C GLY A 91 -6.47 -1.97 -4.73
N SER A 92 -6.00 -3.20 -4.91
CA SER A 92 -4.79 -3.50 -5.68
C SER A 92 -4.76 -4.96 -6.09
N VAL A 93 -3.99 -5.29 -7.12
CA VAL A 93 -3.69 -6.66 -7.51
C VAL A 93 -2.29 -6.75 -8.09
N GLU A 94 -1.58 -7.83 -7.77
CA GLU A 94 -0.28 -8.16 -8.36
C GLU A 94 -0.18 -9.69 -8.47
N SER A 95 0.34 -10.19 -9.57
CA SER A 95 0.52 -11.61 -9.88
C SER A 95 1.95 -11.83 -10.38
N MET A 96 2.88 -11.87 -9.43
CA MET A 96 4.32 -11.99 -9.72
C MET A 96 4.69 -13.30 -10.43
N SER A 97 3.90 -14.36 -10.27
CA SER A 97 4.11 -15.64 -10.99
C SER A 97 3.79 -15.56 -12.48
N ARG A 98 2.92 -14.63 -12.89
CA ARG A 98 2.53 -14.42 -14.30
C ARG A 98 3.23 -13.21 -14.91
N VAL A 99 3.38 -12.16 -14.11
CA VAL A 99 4.02 -10.90 -14.48
C VAL A 99 5.12 -10.60 -13.46
N PRO A 100 6.35 -11.12 -13.67
CA PRO A 100 7.45 -10.95 -12.73
C PRO A 100 7.83 -9.48 -12.54
N MET A 101 8.34 -9.16 -11.35
CA MET A 101 8.83 -7.83 -11.04
C MET A 101 9.86 -7.34 -12.07
N GLY A 102 9.71 -6.09 -12.52
CA GLY A 102 10.55 -5.51 -13.56
C GLY A 102 10.18 -5.93 -14.99
N GLY A 103 9.18 -6.80 -15.18
CA GLY A 103 8.73 -7.24 -16.51
C GLY A 103 8.20 -6.10 -17.40
N SER A 104 7.84 -4.95 -16.83
CA SER A 104 7.45 -3.75 -17.56
C SER A 104 8.63 -3.00 -18.17
N VAL A 105 9.87 -3.32 -17.78
CA VAL A 105 11.10 -2.72 -18.33
C VAL A 105 11.55 -3.53 -19.54
N LEU A 106 11.27 -3.01 -20.74
CA LEU A 106 11.62 -3.67 -22.00
C LEU A 106 13.13 -3.69 -22.25
N HIS A 107 13.61 -4.68 -22.99
CA HIS A 107 15.01 -4.75 -23.40
C HIS A 107 15.44 -3.48 -24.16
N GLY A 108 16.58 -2.92 -23.78
CA GLY A 108 17.11 -1.67 -24.37
C GLY A 108 16.43 -0.39 -23.90
N SER A 109 15.43 -0.45 -23.01
CA SER A 109 14.82 0.74 -22.42
C SER A 109 15.64 1.31 -21.25
N ASN A 110 15.50 2.62 -20.99
CA ASN A 110 16.13 3.31 -19.86
C ASN A 110 15.05 4.00 -19.00
N PRO A 111 14.40 3.28 -18.06
CA PRO A 111 13.34 3.87 -17.23
C PRO A 111 13.86 4.86 -16.19
N LEU A 112 15.18 4.87 -15.93
CA LEU A 112 15.80 5.76 -14.95
C LEU A 112 16.14 7.13 -15.56
N GLY A 113 16.45 7.16 -16.85
CA GLY A 113 16.84 8.35 -17.59
C GLY A 113 18.22 8.90 -17.21
N ASP A 114 18.84 9.64 -18.12
CA ASP A 114 20.24 10.07 -17.95
C ASP A 114 20.45 11.03 -16.77
N ALA A 115 19.44 11.83 -16.43
CA ALA A 115 19.51 12.77 -15.32
C ALA A 115 19.69 12.04 -13.98
N MET A 116 18.97 10.93 -13.79
CA MET A 116 19.11 10.11 -12.60
C MET A 116 20.47 9.41 -12.58
N THR A 117 20.87 8.81 -13.70
CA THR A 117 22.18 8.12 -13.81
C THR A 117 23.34 9.08 -13.57
N ARG A 118 23.27 10.34 -14.02
CA ARG A 118 24.29 11.36 -13.70
C ARG A 118 24.36 11.69 -12.21
N ARG A 119 23.21 11.72 -11.53
CA ARG A 119 23.14 11.98 -10.08
C ARG A 119 23.60 10.76 -9.26
N TYR A 120 23.35 9.56 -9.76
CA TYR A 120 23.67 8.28 -9.12
C TYR A 120 24.50 7.42 -10.09
N PRO A 121 25.77 7.76 -10.35
CA PRO A 121 26.58 7.09 -11.37
C PRO A 121 26.89 5.63 -11.05
N GLN A 122 26.79 5.24 -9.77
CA GLN A 122 26.93 3.85 -9.31
C GLN A 122 25.60 3.07 -9.35
N GLY A 123 24.53 3.69 -9.86
CA GLY A 123 23.17 3.16 -9.79
C GLY A 123 22.53 3.32 -8.40
N LEU A 124 21.31 2.80 -8.27
CA LEU A 124 20.65 2.64 -6.97
C LEU A 124 20.91 1.26 -6.39
N VAL A 125 20.81 1.16 -5.07
CA VAL A 125 21.00 -0.08 -4.35
C VAL A 125 19.76 -0.97 -4.50
N PRO A 126 19.91 -2.26 -4.88
CA PRO A 126 18.82 -3.22 -4.87
C PRO A 126 18.24 -3.39 -3.46
N GLN A 127 16.92 -3.61 -3.35
CA GLN A 127 16.21 -3.65 -2.06
C GLN A 127 16.80 -4.66 -1.06
N GLY A 128 17.22 -5.84 -1.53
CA GLY A 128 17.86 -6.84 -0.66
C GLY A 128 19.19 -6.37 -0.07
N ILE A 129 20.03 -5.68 -0.88
CA ILE A 129 21.27 -5.09 -0.38
C ILE A 129 20.98 -3.91 0.55
N SER A 130 19.94 -3.12 0.25
CA SER A 130 19.52 -2.04 1.14
C SER A 130 19.09 -2.56 2.52
N ALA A 131 18.42 -3.72 2.59
CA ALA A 131 18.08 -4.36 3.85
C ALA A 131 19.32 -4.72 4.69
N GLU A 132 20.39 -5.23 4.06
CA GLU A 132 21.68 -5.48 4.74
C GLU A 132 22.34 -4.18 5.21
N LEU A 133 22.28 -3.12 4.40
CA LEU A 133 22.80 -1.79 4.79
C LEU A 133 22.01 -1.19 5.96
N ILE A 134 20.70 -1.43 6.03
CA ILE A 134 19.86 -1.04 7.16
C ILE A 134 20.27 -1.85 8.40
N ALA A 135 20.39 -3.18 8.30
CA ALA A 135 20.84 -3.99 9.43
C ALA A 135 22.19 -3.51 9.98
N ALA A 136 23.17 -3.25 9.10
CA ALA A 136 24.47 -2.74 9.48
C ALA A 136 24.42 -1.34 10.10
N ARG A 137 23.62 -0.42 9.53
CA ARG A 137 23.53 0.97 10.02
C ARG A 137 22.90 1.07 11.41
N TRP A 138 21.90 0.25 11.69
CA TRP A 138 21.21 0.22 13.00
C TRP A 138 21.82 -0.79 13.97
N GLY A 139 22.82 -1.57 13.54
CA GLY A 139 23.54 -2.51 14.39
C GLY A 139 22.76 -3.78 14.74
N PHE A 140 21.80 -4.19 13.90
CA PHE A 140 21.01 -5.40 14.15
C PHE A 140 21.82 -6.66 13.84
N SER A 141 21.88 -7.56 14.82
CA SER A 141 22.49 -8.87 14.68
C SER A 141 21.59 -9.83 13.89
N ARG A 142 22.21 -10.87 13.31
CA ARG A 142 21.47 -11.94 12.63
C ARG A 142 20.43 -12.59 13.54
N THR A 143 20.78 -12.81 14.81
CA THR A 143 19.90 -13.40 15.81
C THR A 143 18.64 -12.56 16.00
N GLU A 144 18.77 -11.24 16.18
CA GLU A 144 17.61 -10.34 16.33
C GLU A 144 16.68 -10.37 15.11
N LEU A 145 17.26 -10.40 13.89
CA LEU A 145 16.47 -10.48 12.65
C LEU A 145 15.72 -11.81 12.54
N ASP A 146 16.37 -12.92 12.91
CA ASP A 146 15.77 -14.25 12.87
C ASP A 146 14.69 -14.43 13.95
N GLU A 147 14.91 -13.92 15.17
CA GLU A 147 13.92 -13.90 16.26
C GLU A 147 12.69 -13.09 15.88
N PHE A 148 12.88 -11.87 15.37
CA PHE A 148 11.77 -11.03 14.89
C PHE A 148 10.95 -11.73 13.78
N SER A 149 11.62 -12.44 12.86
CA SER A 149 10.96 -13.21 11.81
C SER A 149 10.28 -14.49 12.35
N GLY A 150 10.79 -15.04 13.44
CA GLY A 150 10.35 -16.24 14.13
C GLY A 150 9.04 -16.05 14.91
N ASP A 151 8.92 -14.94 15.65
CA ASP A 151 7.87 -14.71 16.66
C ASP A 151 6.50 -14.25 16.10
N GLN A 152 6.39 -14.04 14.79
CA GLN A 152 5.16 -13.50 14.19
C GLN A 152 4.02 -14.52 14.07
N PRO A 153 2.76 -14.14 14.38
CA PRO A 153 1.58 -14.98 14.18
C PRO A 153 1.45 -15.49 12.74
N ARG A 154 0.95 -16.73 12.58
CA ARG A 154 0.88 -17.43 11.28
C ARG A 154 -0.21 -16.90 10.32
N GLU A 155 -1.08 -16.01 10.77
CA GLU A 155 -2.27 -15.59 10.02
C GLU A 155 -2.18 -14.15 9.50
N GLY A 156 -1.35 -13.93 8.48
CA GLY A 156 -1.16 -12.61 7.88
C GLY A 156 -0.80 -12.67 6.40
N GLY A 157 -1.65 -13.28 5.57
CA GLY A 157 -1.53 -13.08 4.12
C GLY A 157 -1.74 -11.60 3.80
N SER A 158 -0.94 -11.02 2.91
CA SER A 158 -1.22 -9.72 2.30
C SER A 158 -2.57 -9.81 1.58
N GLY A 159 -3.64 -9.55 2.33
CA GLY A 159 -5.00 -9.63 1.82
C GLY A 159 -5.10 -8.74 0.60
N HIS A 160 -5.71 -9.25 -0.46
CA HIS A 160 -6.16 -8.43 -1.57
C HIS A 160 -7.33 -7.59 -1.04
N GLN A 161 -7.01 -6.48 -0.37
CA GLN A 161 -8.01 -5.71 0.37
C GLN A 161 -8.67 -4.70 -0.56
N GLY A 162 -9.78 -5.10 -1.19
CA GLY A 162 -10.78 -4.14 -1.64
C GLY A 162 -11.46 -3.52 -0.42
N ARG A 163 -11.27 -2.22 -0.18
CA ARG A 163 -11.92 -1.51 0.94
C ARG A 163 -12.76 -0.35 0.42
N ALA A 164 -14.03 -0.30 0.83
CA ALA A 164 -14.83 0.91 0.74
C ALA A 164 -14.40 1.89 1.85
N LEU A 165 -14.11 3.15 1.48
CA LEU A 165 -13.49 4.13 2.37
C LEU A 165 -14.47 5.23 2.82
N ARG A 166 -14.20 5.85 3.98
CA ARG A 166 -15.00 6.97 4.54
C ARG A 166 -14.19 8.03 5.28
N GLN A 167 -14.80 9.19 5.47
CA GLN A 167 -14.46 10.18 6.50
C GLN A 167 -15.66 10.49 7.41
N ARG A 168 -15.41 10.85 8.68
CA ARG A 168 -16.34 11.61 9.56
C ARG A 168 -15.67 12.96 9.87
N ALA A 169 -16.46 14.02 9.96
CA ALA A 169 -16.00 15.35 10.34
C ALA A 169 -15.55 15.41 11.82
N ASP A 170 -14.49 16.17 12.08
CA ASP A 170 -14.02 16.57 13.41
C ASP A 170 -14.91 17.71 13.95
N PRO A 171 -15.39 17.66 15.20
CA PRO A 171 -16.25 18.70 15.77
C PRO A 171 -15.60 20.07 15.96
N ASP A 172 -14.26 20.23 15.98
CA ASP A 172 -13.63 21.50 16.35
C ASP A 172 -12.53 22.00 15.39
N ARG A 173 -12.93 22.88 14.44
CA ARG A 173 -12.28 24.17 14.09
C ARG A 173 -12.92 24.78 12.83
N ARG A 174 -13.65 25.87 13.05
CA ARG A 174 -13.97 26.98 12.13
C ARG A 174 -14.44 26.62 10.70
N ALA A 175 -15.76 26.62 10.54
CA ALA A 175 -16.53 26.95 9.33
C ALA A 175 -15.99 26.42 7.98
N ARG A 176 -16.21 25.13 7.70
CA ARG A 176 -16.39 24.61 6.33
C ARG A 176 -17.58 23.66 6.31
N VAL A 177 -18.42 23.82 5.28
CA VAL A 177 -19.64 23.07 4.93
C VAL A 177 -19.70 21.69 5.57
N ARG A 178 -20.56 21.54 6.59
CA ARG A 178 -20.89 20.25 7.20
C ARG A 178 -21.77 19.47 6.22
N ARG A 179 -21.19 18.53 5.47
CA ARG A 179 -21.98 17.50 4.77
C ARG A 179 -22.37 16.41 5.76
N GLU A 180 -23.63 15.97 5.72
CA GLU A 180 -24.07 14.81 6.48
C GLU A 180 -23.25 13.56 6.12
N PRO A 181 -23.17 12.54 7.01
CA PRO A 181 -22.41 11.33 6.71
C PRO A 181 -23.05 10.55 5.55
N GLN A 182 -22.52 10.74 4.36
CA GLN A 182 -23.01 10.17 3.10
C GLN A 182 -23.18 8.66 3.13
N ALA A 183 -22.35 7.94 3.91
CA ALA A 183 -22.48 6.50 4.14
C ALA A 183 -23.84 6.09 4.74
N LYS A 184 -24.45 6.91 5.61
CA LYS A 184 -25.79 6.66 6.14
C LYS A 184 -26.86 6.80 5.04
N ASN A 185 -26.71 7.79 4.17
CA ASN A 185 -27.58 8.01 3.01
C ASN A 185 -27.38 6.93 1.93
N LEU A 186 -26.27 6.18 2.01
CA LEU A 186 -25.96 5.01 1.21
C LEU A 186 -26.42 3.69 1.84
N GLY A 187 -26.93 3.68 3.08
CA GLY A 187 -27.29 2.46 3.81
C GLY A 187 -26.08 1.61 4.26
N LEU A 188 -24.86 2.14 4.17
CA LEU A 188 -23.62 1.42 4.46
C LEU A 188 -23.20 1.57 5.91
N ARG A 189 -22.69 0.48 6.53
CA ARG A 189 -22.16 0.49 7.90
C ARG A 189 -20.70 0.93 7.95
N PRO A 190 -20.38 2.03 8.63
CA PRO A 190 -19.00 2.48 8.79
C PRO A 190 -18.11 1.55 9.66
N LEU A 191 -17.04 0.91 9.11
CA LEU A 191 -15.90 0.30 9.84
C LEU A 191 -14.80 1.24 10.43
N ALA A 192 -13.92 1.88 9.63
CA ALA A 192 -12.93 2.90 10.10
C ALA A 192 -12.95 4.26 9.34
N ARG A 193 -12.39 5.34 9.91
CA ARG A 193 -12.24 6.66 9.26
C ARG A 193 -10.77 6.87 8.83
N ILE A 194 -10.54 7.39 7.63
CA ILE A 194 -9.23 7.94 7.27
C ILE A 194 -9.06 9.28 7.99
N HIS A 195 -8.16 9.30 8.98
CA HIS A 195 -7.91 10.50 9.79
C HIS A 195 -6.98 11.48 9.07
N THR A 196 -5.78 11.00 8.75
CA THR A 196 -4.71 11.76 8.10
C THR A 196 -3.95 10.81 7.19
N ALA A 197 -3.63 11.27 5.98
CA ALA A 197 -2.74 10.57 5.06
C ALA A 197 -1.59 11.50 4.68
N THR A 198 -0.42 10.93 4.43
CA THR A 198 0.75 11.66 3.93
C THR A 198 1.57 10.79 3.01
N VAL A 199 2.35 11.45 2.15
CA VAL A 199 3.39 10.84 1.34
C VAL A 199 4.69 11.61 1.59
N VAL A 200 5.80 10.89 1.57
CA VAL A 200 7.16 11.40 1.70
C VAL A 200 8.07 10.71 0.70
N GLY A 201 9.18 11.37 0.34
CA GLY A 201 10.35 10.70 -0.23
C GLY A 201 11.39 10.48 0.86
N SER A 202 12.27 9.50 0.66
CA SER A 202 13.41 9.21 1.53
C SER A 202 14.66 8.97 0.69
N ASP A 203 15.81 8.82 1.35
CA ASP A 203 17.06 8.45 0.68
C ASP A 203 16.90 7.10 -0.05
N PRO A 204 17.13 7.03 -1.37
CA PRO A 204 17.02 5.79 -2.12
C PRO A 204 18.09 4.75 -1.74
N LEU A 205 19.18 5.13 -1.06
CA LEU A 205 20.19 4.20 -0.57
C LEU A 205 19.63 3.26 0.52
N TYR A 206 18.80 3.81 1.40
CA TYR A 206 18.16 3.10 2.51
C TYR A 206 16.70 2.78 2.21
N MET A 207 16.32 2.62 0.93
CA MET A 207 14.97 2.19 0.58
C MET A 207 14.78 0.73 1.06
N PRO A 208 13.84 0.43 1.99
CA PRO A 208 12.56 1.13 2.19
C PRO A 208 12.34 1.75 3.59
N THR A 209 13.26 2.56 4.11
CA THR A 209 13.11 3.31 5.39
C THR A 209 12.09 4.45 5.38
N GLY A 210 11.37 4.68 4.27
CA GLY A 210 10.42 5.79 4.11
C GLY A 210 9.28 5.82 5.13
N ALA A 211 8.98 4.69 5.78
CA ALA A 211 7.98 4.61 6.86
C ALA A 211 8.35 5.50 8.07
N ILE A 212 9.64 5.70 8.35
CA ILE A 212 10.13 6.54 9.46
C ILE A 212 9.69 8.01 9.29
N PRO A 213 10.13 8.73 8.23
CA PRO A 213 9.69 10.11 8.02
C PRO A 213 8.19 10.23 7.70
N ALA A 214 7.56 9.18 7.16
CA ALA A 214 6.12 9.17 6.93
C ALA A 214 5.34 9.18 8.27
N THR A 215 5.76 8.37 9.24
CA THR A 215 5.15 8.27 10.58
C THR A 215 5.25 9.61 11.31
N ASP A 216 6.45 10.18 11.37
CA ASP A 216 6.68 11.48 11.98
C ASP A 216 5.83 12.59 11.32
N LYS A 217 5.80 12.65 9.98
CA LYS A 217 4.98 13.64 9.26
C LYS A 217 3.47 13.42 9.47
N VAL A 218 2.98 12.18 9.50
CA VAL A 218 1.53 11.92 9.65
C VAL A 218 1.05 12.26 11.06
N LEU A 219 1.84 11.93 12.09
CA LEU A 219 1.54 12.25 13.49
C LEU A 219 1.51 13.76 13.72
N ARG A 220 2.54 14.49 13.26
CA ARG A 220 2.55 15.96 13.33
C ARG A 220 1.35 16.60 12.63
N ARG A 221 1.00 16.12 11.44
CA ARG A 221 -0.16 16.64 10.69
C ARG A 221 -1.49 16.32 11.36
N ALA A 222 -1.58 15.19 12.05
CA ALA A 222 -2.75 14.79 12.80
C ALA A 222 -2.86 15.49 14.16
N GLY A 223 -1.76 16.07 14.67
CA GLY A 223 -1.68 16.55 16.05
C GLY A 223 -1.69 15.41 17.07
N LEU A 224 -1.17 14.24 16.68
CA LEU A 224 -1.11 13.03 17.49
C LEU A 224 0.33 12.67 17.81
N THR A 225 0.50 11.81 18.81
CA THR A 225 1.76 11.19 19.24
C THR A 225 1.67 9.67 19.08
N LEU A 226 2.78 8.95 19.24
CA LEU A 226 2.77 7.49 19.23
C LEU A 226 1.91 6.90 20.36
N ALA A 227 1.77 7.61 21.49
CA ALA A 227 0.94 7.17 22.61
C ALA A 227 -0.56 7.14 22.25
N ASP A 228 -0.98 7.93 21.26
CA ASP A 228 -2.36 7.98 20.77
C ASP A 228 -2.67 6.87 19.75
N ILE A 229 -1.68 6.06 19.39
CA ILE A 229 -1.83 4.98 18.40
C ILE A 229 -1.88 3.63 19.12
N ASP A 230 -3.00 2.95 18.96
CA ASP A 230 -3.23 1.63 19.56
C ASP A 230 -2.48 0.53 18.81
N LEU A 231 -2.41 0.63 17.48
CA LEU A 231 -1.85 -0.40 16.59
C LEU A 231 -1.11 0.22 15.41
N PHE A 232 -0.01 -0.42 15.02
CA PHE A 232 0.77 -0.07 13.83
C PHE A 232 0.74 -1.24 12.84
N ASP A 233 0.56 -0.91 11.56
CA ASP A 233 0.69 -1.86 10.45
C ASP A 233 1.76 -1.30 9.51
N VAL A 234 2.93 -1.96 9.52
CA VAL A 234 4.13 -1.56 8.79
C VAL A 234 4.52 -2.70 7.86
N ASN A 235 4.53 -2.42 6.55
CA ASN A 235 4.85 -3.42 5.55
C ASN A 235 6.24 -4.04 5.78
N GLU A 236 6.25 -5.35 5.96
CA GLU A 236 7.45 -6.13 6.24
C GLU A 236 8.13 -6.62 4.95
N ALA A 237 8.72 -5.70 4.19
CA ALA A 237 9.54 -6.10 3.05
C ALA A 237 10.75 -6.93 3.51
N PHE A 238 11.38 -6.51 4.61
CA PHE A 238 12.49 -7.19 5.28
C PHE A 238 12.43 -6.89 6.79
N ALA A 239 12.80 -7.84 7.65
CA ALA A 239 12.88 -7.65 9.11
C ALA A 239 13.59 -6.36 9.57
N PRO A 240 14.80 -6.02 9.07
CA PRO A 240 15.51 -4.81 9.50
C PRO A 240 14.75 -3.50 9.22
N VAL A 241 13.78 -3.50 8.29
CA VAL A 241 12.97 -2.31 7.99
C VAL A 241 12.04 -1.97 9.14
N VAL A 242 11.36 -2.98 9.69
CA VAL A 242 10.40 -2.77 10.79
C VAL A 242 11.15 -2.47 12.08
N LEU A 243 12.27 -3.16 12.32
CA LEU A 243 13.12 -2.88 13.47
C LEU A 243 13.74 -1.49 13.40
N ALA A 244 14.25 -1.04 12.24
CA ALA A 244 14.74 0.33 12.08
C ALA A 244 13.62 1.36 12.28
N TRP A 245 12.41 1.06 11.80
CA TRP A 245 11.25 1.92 12.02
C TRP A 245 10.91 2.06 13.51
N ALA A 246 10.83 0.95 14.24
CA ALA A 246 10.55 0.97 15.67
C ALA A 246 11.65 1.67 16.45
N HIS A 247 12.92 1.39 16.12
CA HIS A 247 14.09 2.03 16.74
C HIS A 247 14.05 3.56 16.60
N ASP A 248 13.84 4.09 15.39
CA ASP A 248 13.94 5.54 15.15
C ASP A 248 12.69 6.31 15.55
N THR A 249 11.52 5.69 15.46
CA THR A 249 10.27 6.34 15.91
C THR A 249 10.08 6.22 17.41
N GLY A 250 10.60 5.16 18.05
CA GLY A 250 10.26 4.78 19.41
C GLY A 250 8.93 4.04 19.51
N ALA A 251 8.40 3.51 18.40
CA ALA A 251 7.16 2.75 18.40
C ALA A 251 7.32 1.40 19.12
N ASP A 252 6.29 1.04 19.87
CA ASP A 252 6.23 -0.23 20.60
C ASP A 252 5.96 -1.39 19.63
N LEU A 253 6.95 -2.29 19.48
CA LEU A 253 6.84 -3.47 18.61
C LEU A 253 5.72 -4.42 19.02
N THR A 254 5.28 -4.42 20.28
CA THR A 254 4.13 -5.25 20.71
C THR A 254 2.80 -4.76 20.13
N LYS A 255 2.76 -3.51 19.64
CA LYS A 255 1.61 -2.92 18.95
C LYS A 255 1.74 -2.98 17.43
N ALA A 256 2.91 -3.39 16.91
CA ALA A 256 3.18 -3.45 15.48
C ALA A 256 2.86 -4.83 14.92
N ASN A 257 2.17 -4.87 13.78
CA ASN A 257 1.91 -6.09 13.00
C ASN A 257 1.32 -7.23 13.84
N VAL A 258 0.39 -6.92 14.75
CA VAL A 258 -0.18 -7.88 15.71
C VAL A 258 -0.90 -9.07 15.08
N ASN A 259 -1.22 -9.00 13.79
CA ASN A 259 -1.80 -10.08 12.99
C ASN A 259 -0.77 -10.72 12.03
N GLY A 260 0.52 -10.50 12.23
CA GLY A 260 1.59 -10.91 11.31
C GLY A 260 1.72 -10.00 10.07
N GLY A 261 2.81 -10.18 9.32
CA GLY A 261 3.12 -9.39 8.12
C GLY A 261 3.74 -10.18 6.96
N ALA A 262 4.16 -9.45 5.92
CA ALA A 262 4.52 -10.00 4.60
C ALA A 262 5.75 -10.93 4.60
N SER A 263 6.64 -10.81 5.59
CA SER A 263 7.98 -11.44 5.61
C SER A 263 7.95 -12.98 5.56
N ARG A 264 6.89 -13.65 6.03
CA ARG A 264 6.76 -15.12 5.93
C ARG A 264 6.25 -15.65 4.59
N SER A 265 5.63 -14.81 3.74
CA SER A 265 5.23 -15.22 2.37
C SER A 265 6.41 -15.29 1.39
N ALA A 266 7.55 -14.68 1.76
CA ALA A 266 8.75 -14.52 0.94
C ALA A 266 9.84 -15.60 1.18
N THR A 267 9.56 -16.66 1.96
CA THR A 267 10.53 -17.72 2.30
C THR A 267 10.94 -18.64 1.13
N HIS A 268 10.78 -18.21 -0.13
CA HIS A 268 11.20 -18.93 -1.32
C HIS A 268 12.19 -18.18 -2.23
N TRP A 269 12.86 -17.13 -1.72
CA TRP A 269 14.04 -16.59 -2.40
C TRP A 269 15.17 -17.61 -2.32
N GLY A 270 15.33 -18.41 -3.38
CA GLY A 270 16.41 -19.37 -3.55
C GLY A 270 17.80 -18.73 -3.47
N PRO A 271 18.86 -19.53 -3.31
CA PRO A 271 20.22 -19.05 -3.04
C PRO A 271 20.68 -18.08 -4.12
N VAL A 272 21.08 -16.88 -3.70
CA VAL A 272 21.76 -15.89 -4.55
C VAL A 272 23.01 -16.57 -5.13
N ALA A 273 23.01 -16.74 -6.45
CA ALA A 273 24.14 -17.26 -7.19
C ALA A 273 25.36 -16.38 -6.91
N ARG A 274 26.43 -16.99 -6.41
CA ARG A 274 27.75 -16.36 -6.27
C ARG A 274 28.20 -15.94 -7.68
N ALA A 275 28.41 -14.65 -7.88
CA ALA A 275 29.13 -14.17 -9.05
C ALA A 275 30.61 -14.53 -8.88
N SER A 276 31.11 -15.34 -9.82
CA SER A 276 32.52 -15.51 -10.16
C SER A 276 33.11 -14.23 -10.75
#